data_AF-A0A5K7TZ46-F1
#
_entry.id   AF-A0A5K7TZ46-F1
#
_cell.length_a   1.000
_cell.length_b   1.000
_cell.length_c   1.000
_cell.angle_alpha   90.00
_cell.angle_beta   90.00
_cell.angle_gamma   90.00
#
_symmetry.space_group_name_H-M   'P 1'
#
loop_
_entity.id
_entity.type
_entity.pdbx_description
1 polymer ?
#
loop_
_entity_poly.entity_id
_entity_poly.type
_entity_poly.pdbx_seq_one_letter_code
_entity_poly.pdbx_strand_id
1 'polypeptide(L)'
;MSQLPRAWLDELNDECALVTDPDGRAAVLSEMAKAAHLRREVDSDQLCEMLEFAESARLYGLNEHEDMYATGLFRHHEPLPEWGNQMIKGVGKVPPAEG
;
A
#
# COMPACT_ATOMS: atom_id res chain seq x y z
N MET A 1 17.63 18.99 -17.29
CA MET A 1 16.72 18.16 -16.48
C MET A 1 15.99 17.27 -17.45
N SER A 2 16.29 15.97 -17.41
CA SER A 2 15.57 14.91 -18.12
C SER A 2 14.08 15.09 -17.85
N GLN A 3 13.28 15.35 -18.88
CA GLN A 3 11.82 15.39 -18.74
C GLN A 3 11.33 13.95 -18.72
N LEU A 4 11.08 13.42 -17.52
CA LEU A 4 10.42 12.12 -17.37
C LEU A 4 8.97 12.20 -17.90
N PRO A 5 8.40 11.09 -18.40
CA PRO A 5 7.04 11.08 -18.92
C PRO A 5 6.03 11.59 -17.88
N ARG A 6 5.18 12.55 -18.27
CA ARG A 6 4.25 13.19 -17.32
C ARG A 6 3.28 12.20 -16.67
N ALA A 7 2.72 11.28 -17.44
CA ALA A 7 1.81 10.26 -16.91
C ALA A 7 2.49 9.36 -15.86
N TRP A 8 3.79 9.10 -16.02
CA TRP A 8 4.57 8.36 -15.03
C TRP A 8 4.80 9.18 -13.76
N LEU A 9 5.07 10.49 -13.90
CA LEU A 9 5.17 11.39 -12.76
C LEU A 9 3.84 11.56 -12.03
N ASP A 10 2.71 11.65 -12.74
CA ASP A 10 1.40 11.75 -12.09
C ASP A 10 1.11 10.53 -11.21
N GLU A 11 1.51 9.35 -11.67
CA GLU A 11 1.42 8.11 -10.92
C GLU A 11 2.40 8.05 -9.73
N LEU A 12 3.61 8.57 -9.89
CA LEU A 12 4.59 8.67 -8.80
C LEU A 12 4.12 9.63 -7.70
N ASN A 13 3.39 10.68 -8.08
CA ASN A 13 2.89 11.69 -7.15
C ASN A 13 1.56 11.30 -6.49
N ASP A 14 0.98 10.13 -6.79
CA ASP A 14 -0.18 9.60 -6.07
C ASP A 14 0.29 8.94 -4.76
N GLU A 15 0.65 9.79 -3.78
CA GLU A 15 1.12 9.36 -2.46
C GLU A 15 0.10 8.45 -1.75
N CYS A 16 -1.20 8.73 -1.91
CA CYS A 16 -2.25 7.94 -1.27
C CYS A 16 -2.27 6.50 -1.80
N ALA A 17 -2.16 6.34 -3.13
CA ALA A 17 -2.05 5.03 -3.74
C ALA A 17 -0.76 4.32 -3.34
N LEU A 18 0.37 5.04 -3.28
CA LEU A 18 1.67 4.49 -2.89
C LEU A 18 1.71 3.96 -1.45
N VAL A 19 1.08 4.67 -0.51
CA VAL A 19 1.00 4.20 0.89
C VAL A 19 0.04 3.02 1.04
N THR A 20 -1.03 2.95 0.23
CA THR A 20 -2.06 1.91 0.35
C THR A 20 -1.62 0.57 -0.26
N ASP A 21 -0.88 0.59 -1.36
CA ASP A 21 -0.39 -0.62 -2.06
C ASP A 21 1.04 -0.40 -2.62
N PRO A 22 2.06 -0.26 -1.75
CA PRO A 22 3.41 0.13 -2.18
C PRO A 22 4.02 -0.83 -3.20
N ASP A 23 3.88 -2.15 -2.99
CA ASP A 23 4.44 -3.14 -3.91
C ASP A 23 3.70 -3.16 -5.26
N GLY A 24 2.36 -3.07 -5.26
CA GLY A 24 1.57 -3.02 -6.49
C GLY A 24 1.83 -1.73 -7.28
N ARG A 25 1.94 -0.59 -6.60
CA ARG A 25 2.26 0.69 -7.23
C ARG A 25 3.68 0.73 -7.80
N ALA A 26 4.67 0.14 -7.11
CA ALA A 26 6.04 0.02 -7.61
C ALA A 26 6.14 -0.87 -8.86
N ALA A 27 5.33 -1.94 -8.94
CA ALA A 27 5.23 -2.78 -10.13
C ALA A 27 4.69 -1.99 -11.33
N VAL A 28 3.61 -1.22 -11.14
CA VAL A 28 3.09 -0.32 -12.19
C VAL A 28 4.14 0.72 -12.61
N LEU A 29 4.78 1.33 -11.60
CA LEU A 29 6.06 2.08 -11.66
C LEU A 29 7.00 1.59 -12.75
N SER A 30 7.43 0.36 -12.51
CA SER A 30 8.47 -0.32 -13.27
C SER A 30 8.00 -0.67 -14.68
N GLU A 31 6.76 -1.12 -14.84
CA GLU A 31 6.21 -1.48 -16.16
C GLU A 31 6.01 -0.26 -17.05
N MET A 32 5.54 0.86 -16.50
CA MET A 32 5.44 2.11 -17.24
C MET A 32 6.81 2.62 -17.71
N ALA A 33 7.85 2.51 -16.87
CA ALA A 33 9.22 2.87 -17.22
C ALA A 33 9.77 2.01 -18.36
N LYS A 34 9.63 0.67 -18.24
CA LYS A 34 10.02 -0.26 -19.29
C LYS A 34 9.27 0.01 -20.59
N ALA A 35 7.97 0.26 -20.52
CA ALA A 35 7.14 0.55 -21.69
C ALA A 35 7.56 1.86 -22.38
N ALA A 36 7.89 2.91 -21.62
CA ALA A 36 8.41 4.17 -22.16
C ALA A 36 9.76 3.97 -22.87
N HIS A 37 10.65 3.16 -22.29
CA HIS A 37 11.93 2.85 -22.91
C HIS A 37 11.77 2.03 -24.21
N LEU A 38 10.86 1.05 -24.22
CA LEU A 38 10.54 0.28 -25.43
C LEU A 38 9.97 1.17 -26.55
N ARG A 39 9.20 2.19 -26.19
CA ARG A 39 8.72 3.22 -27.14
C ARG A 39 9.78 4.25 -27.52
N ARG A 40 10.99 4.16 -26.95
CA ARG A 40 12.10 5.11 -27.12
C ARG A 40 11.74 6.54 -26.69
N GLU A 41 10.82 6.67 -25.75
CA GLU A 41 10.45 7.95 -25.13
C GLU A 41 11.49 8.39 -24.09
N VAL A 42 12.23 7.42 -23.53
CA VAL A 42 13.29 7.62 -22.55
C VAL A 42 14.52 6.80 -22.92
N ASP A 43 15.70 7.33 -22.65
CA ASP A 43 16.96 6.61 -22.83
C ASP A 43 17.24 5.63 -21.67
N SER A 44 18.42 5.00 -21.68
CA SER A 44 18.83 4.04 -20.65
C SER A 44 19.04 4.69 -19.28
N ASP A 45 19.51 5.93 -19.25
CA ASP A 45 19.86 6.63 -18.02
C ASP A 45 18.56 7.09 -17.33
N GLN A 46 17.62 7.60 -18.12
CA GLN A 46 16.28 7.92 -17.69
C GLN A 46 15.49 6.68 -17.24
N LEU A 47 15.66 5.54 -17.92
CA LEU A 47 15.06 4.27 -17.47
C LEU A 47 15.60 3.88 -16.09
N CYS A 48 16.92 3.97 -15.88
CA CYS A 48 17.54 3.66 -14.60
C CYS A 48 16.97 4.57 -13.50
N GLU A 49 16.93 5.88 -13.75
CA GLU A 49 16.36 6.88 -12.85
C GLU A 49 14.89 6.57 -12.49
N MET A 50 14.06 6.22 -13.48
CA MET A 50 12.65 5.84 -13.23
C MET A 50 12.53 4.58 -12.37
N LEU A 51 13.38 3.57 -12.58
CA LEU A 51 13.35 2.33 -11.77
C LEU A 51 13.83 2.59 -10.34
N GLU A 52 14.85 3.41 -10.16
CA GLU A 52 15.35 3.82 -8.85
C GLU A 52 14.30 4.60 -8.06
N PHE A 53 13.57 5.51 -8.71
CA PHE A 53 12.47 6.23 -8.09
C PHE A 53 11.29 5.31 -7.76
N ALA A 54 10.96 4.33 -8.60
CA ALA A 54 9.92 3.36 -8.31
C ALA A 54 10.23 2.54 -7.05
N GLU A 55 11.49 2.10 -6.87
CA GLU A 55 11.93 1.40 -5.65
C GLU A 55 11.95 2.34 -4.44
N SER A 56 12.42 3.58 -4.60
CA SER A 56 12.41 4.57 -3.52
C SER A 56 10.98 4.87 -3.04
N ALA A 57 10.03 4.98 -3.96
CA ALA A 57 8.61 5.18 -3.64
C ALA A 57 8.01 3.95 -2.92
N ARG A 58 8.42 2.73 -3.30
CA ARG A 58 8.05 1.49 -2.59
C ARG A 58 8.51 1.51 -1.14
N LEU A 59 9.78 1.85 -0.90
CA LEU A 59 10.37 1.94 0.43
C LEU A 59 9.69 3.03 1.27
N TYR A 60 9.36 4.17 0.65
CA TYR A 60 8.58 5.23 1.28
C TYR A 60 7.21 4.73 1.74
N GLY A 61 6.42 4.12 0.84
CA GLY A 61 5.08 3.62 1.18
C GLY A 61 5.09 2.52 2.25
N LEU A 62 6.11 1.64 2.24
CA LEU A 62 6.30 0.65 3.31
C LEU A 62 6.62 1.31 4.66
N ASN A 63 7.49 2.32 4.68
CA ASN A 63 7.84 3.04 5.91
C ASN A 63 6.65 3.84 6.47
N GLU A 64 5.88 4.52 5.62
CA GLU A 64 4.66 5.25 6.04
C GLU A 64 3.60 4.30 6.59
N HIS A 65 3.45 3.10 6.01
CA HIS A 65 2.57 2.08 6.55
C HIS A 65 2.99 1.72 7.98
N GLU A 66 4.28 1.46 8.23
CA GLU A 66 4.82 1.20 9.58
C GLU A 66 4.60 2.37 10.56
N ASP A 67 4.84 3.61 10.12
CA ASP A 67 4.63 4.82 10.93
C ASP A 67 3.14 5.06 11.25
N MET A 68 2.23 4.69 10.35
CA MET A 68 0.78 4.75 10.59
C MET A 68 0.29 3.69 11.60
N TYR A 69 0.93 2.52 11.70
CA TYR A 69 0.69 1.58 12.82
C TYR A 69 1.29 2.11 14.12
N ALA A 70 2.50 2.66 14.09
CA ALA A 70 3.18 3.18 15.27
C ALA A 70 2.45 4.37 15.91
N THR A 71 1.80 5.20 15.08
CA THR A 71 1.00 6.36 15.54
C THR A 71 -0.45 6.02 15.89
N GLY A 72 -0.89 4.77 15.64
CA GLY A 72 -2.24 4.29 15.97
C GLY A 72 -3.36 4.81 15.06
N LEU A 73 -3.01 5.41 13.91
CA LEU A 73 -3.95 5.88 12.90
C LEU A 73 -4.66 4.71 12.22
N PHE A 74 -3.90 3.65 11.89
CA PHE A 74 -4.47 2.35 11.62
C PHE A 74 -4.49 1.55 12.92
N ARG A 75 -5.70 1.17 13.36
CA ARG A 75 -5.85 0.29 14.52
C ARG A 75 -5.20 -1.04 14.14
N HIS A 76 -4.26 -1.55 14.96
CA HIS A 76 -3.89 -2.97 14.90
C HIS A 76 -5.17 -3.79 14.92
N HIS A 77 -5.54 -4.38 13.79
CA HIS A 77 -6.56 -5.40 13.80
C HIS A 77 -5.89 -6.66 14.35
N GLU A 78 -6.33 -7.14 15.51
CA GLU A 78 -6.10 -8.54 15.86
C GLU A 78 -6.53 -9.37 14.65
N PRO A 79 -5.68 -10.31 14.17
CA PRO A 79 -6.09 -11.18 13.08
C PRO A 79 -7.44 -11.79 13.45
N LEU A 80 -8.42 -11.65 12.56
CA LEU A 80 -9.71 -12.31 12.75
C LEU A 80 -9.41 -13.80 12.94
N PRO A 81 -9.94 -14.46 13.99
CA PRO A 81 -9.90 -15.91 14.07
C PRO A 81 -10.44 -16.48 12.76
N GLU A 82 -9.87 -17.58 12.25
CA GLU A 82 -10.27 -18.22 10.99
C GLU A 82 -11.78 -18.47 10.86
N TRP A 83 -12.49 -18.48 12.00
CA TRP A 83 -13.93 -18.62 12.12
C TRP A 83 -14.48 -17.34 12.72
N GLY A 84 -14.96 -16.42 11.88
CA GLY A 84 -15.46 -15.10 12.28
C GLY A 84 -16.46 -15.16 13.43
N ASN A 85 -16.27 -14.31 14.44
CA ASN A 85 -17.12 -14.30 15.64
C ASN A 85 -18.49 -13.66 15.35
N GLN A 86 -19.57 -14.43 15.50
CA GLN A 86 -20.92 -13.88 15.58
C GLN A 86 -21.36 -13.82 17.05
N MET A 87 -21.25 -12.63 17.64
CA MET A 87 -21.67 -12.37 19.02
C MET A 87 -23.20 -12.23 19.10
N ILE A 88 -23.89 -13.25 19.63
CA ILE A 88 -25.30 -13.15 20.03
C ILE A 88 -25.34 -12.72 21.50
N LYS A 89 -25.73 -11.47 21.77
CA LYS A 89 -26.01 -11.01 23.15
C LYS A 89 -27.34 -11.61 23.62
N GLY A 90 -27.28 -12.77 24.28
CA GLY A 90 -28.40 -13.33 25.03
C GLY A 90 -28.43 -12.78 26.46
N VAL A 91 -29.60 -12.36 26.94
CA VAL A 91 -29.82 -12.06 28.37
C VAL A 91 -30.15 -13.39 29.05
N GLY A 92 -29.15 -14.04 29.66
CA GLY A 92 -29.36 -15.30 30.38
C GLY A 92 -30.30 -15.08 31.58
N LYS A 93 -31.36 -15.90 31.71
CA LYS A 93 -32.22 -15.91 32.90
C LYS A 93 -31.45 -16.54 34.06
N VAL A 94 -31.50 -15.90 35.23
CA VAL A 94 -30.87 -16.41 36.46
C VAL A 94 -31.50 -17.76 36.82
N PRO A 95 -30.70 -18.82 37.10
CA PRO A 95 -31.24 -20.11 37.53
C PRO A 95 -31.98 -19.98 38.87
N PRO A 96 -33.07 -20.73 39.09
CA PRO A 96 -33.84 -20.64 40.32
C PRO A 96 -32.98 -21.10 41.50
N ALA A 97 -33.06 -20.36 42.60
CA ALA A 97 -32.40 -20.72 43.85
C ALA A 97 -32.99 -22.04 44.37
N GLU A 98 -32.13 -23.03 44.60
CA GLU A 98 -32.51 -24.28 45.26
C GLU A 98 -32.89 -23.96 46.73
N GLY A 99 -34.06 -24.44 47.13
CA GLY A 99 -34.60 -24.32 48.49
C GLY A 99 -34.33 -25.54 49.34
#